data_AF-E2A8N2-F1
#
_entry.id   AF-E2A8N2-F1
#
_cell.length_a   1.000
_cell.length_b   1.000
_cell.length_c   1.000
_cell.angle_alpha   90.00
_cell.angle_beta   90.00
_cell.angle_gamma   90.00
#
_symmetry.space_group_name_H-M   'P 1'
#
loop_
_entity.id
_entity.type
_entity.pdbx_description
1 polymer ?
#
loop_
_entity_poly.entity_id
_entity_poly.type
_entity_poly.pdbx_seq_one_letter_code
_entity_poly.pdbx_strand_id
1 'polypeptide(L)' 'MAFPQSHQQELIELAEITGISAVPGVFRIILELLALQVSPEDIYILLKQISTRSSSQQTINEGAHISTEK' A
#
# COMPACT_ATOMS: atom_id res chain seq x y z
N MET A 1 -18.43 -1.36 11.59
CA MET A 1 -18.88 0.04 11.82
C MET A 1 -18.02 0.94 10.94
N ALA A 2 -18.59 1.84 10.15
CA ALA A 2 -17.79 2.74 9.30
C ALA A 2 -17.27 3.92 10.12
N PHE A 3 -15.98 4.25 9.97
CA PHE A 3 -15.40 5.45 10.58
C PHE A 3 -15.99 6.71 9.92
N PRO A 4 -16.55 7.67 10.67
CA PRO A 4 -17.00 8.94 10.11
C PRO A 4 -15.88 9.66 9.37
N GLN A 5 -16.19 10.26 8.22
CA GLN A 5 -15.21 10.98 7.39
C GLN A 5 -14.47 12.09 8.16
N SER A 6 -15.15 12.75 9.11
CA SER A 6 -14.55 13.75 10.00
C SER A 6 -13.42 13.17 10.86
N HIS A 7 -13.61 11.98 11.42
CA HIS A 7 -12.58 11.32 12.23
C HIS A 7 -11.42 10.81 11.36
N GLN A 8 -11.68 10.45 10.10
CA GLN A 8 -10.61 10.07 9.18
C GLN A 8 -9.70 11.25 8.84
N GLN A 9 -10.28 12.44 8.63
CA GLN A 9 -9.54 13.68 8.39
C GLN A 9 -8.68 14.04 9.61
N GLU A 10 -9.27 14.04 10.80
CA GLU A 10 -8.56 14.32 12.07
C GLU A 10 -7.41 13.34 12.31
N LEU A 11 -7.60 12.04 12.05
CA LEU A 11 -6.55 11.04 12.17
C LEU A 11 -5.39 11.26 11.20
N ILE A 12 -5.66 11.74 9.98
CA ILE A 12 -4.62 12.08 9.00
C ILE A 12 -3.84 13.30 9.50
N GLU A 13 -4.51 14.34 9.96
CA GLU A 13 -3.87 15.54 10.53
C GLU A 13 -3.00 15.20 11.74
N LEU A 14 -3.48 14.33 12.64
CA LEU A 14 -2.70 13.83 13.78
C LEU A 14 -1.48 13.02 13.33
N ALA A 15 -1.62 12.16 12.33
CA ALA A 15 -0.50 11.41 11.77
C ALA A 15 0.58 12.36 11.23
N GLU A 16 0.18 13.40 10.49
CA GLU A 16 1.10 14.42 9.97
C GLU A 16 1.83 15.18 11.07
N ILE A 17 1.12 15.61 12.13
CA ILE A 17 1.72 16.29 13.30
C ILE A 17 2.78 15.42 13.97
N THR A 18 2.57 14.10 13.99
CA THR A 18 3.53 13.13 14.57
C THR A 18 4.67 12.74 13.62
N GLY A 19 4.73 13.34 12.42
CA GLY A 19 5.76 13.05 11.42
C GLY A 19 5.50 11.78 10.61
N ILE A 20 4.30 11.22 10.65
CA ILE A 20 3.90 10.07 9.84
C ILE A 20 3.40 10.60 8.49
N SER A 21 4.22 10.44 7.46
CA SER A 21 3.81 10.70 6.08
C SER A 21 3.10 9.47 5.52
N ALA A 22 1.76 9.50 5.52
CA ALA A 22 0.95 8.45 4.93
C ALA A 22 0.13 9.01 3.76
N VAL A 23 0.08 8.28 2.65
CA VAL A 23 -0.80 8.62 1.53
C VAL A 23 -2.26 8.50 2.03
N PRO A 24 -3.09 9.56 1.94
CA PRO A 24 -4.44 9.55 2.50
C PRO A 24 -5.30 8.37 2.05
N GLY A 25 -5.15 7.94 0.79
CA GLY A 25 -5.84 6.76 0.26
C GLY A 25 -5.43 5.46 0.93
N VAL A 26 -4.12 5.23 1.14
CA VAL A 26 -3.60 4.03 1.82
C VAL A 26 -4.05 4.03 3.28
N PHE A 27 -4.01 5.19 3.93
CA PHE A 27 -4.45 5.34 5.31
C PHE A 27 -5.94 4.99 5.48
N ARG A 28 -6.81 5.45 4.57
CA ARG A 28 -8.24 5.10 4.57
C ARG A 28 -8.46 3.60 4.44
N ILE A 29 -7.76 2.93 3.52
CA ILE A 29 -7.86 1.47 3.32
C ILE A 29 -7.45 0.74 4.61
N ILE A 30 -6.36 1.15 5.26
CA ILE A 30 -5.92 0.55 6.52
C ILE A 30 -6.99 0.70 7.61
N LEU A 31 -7.58 1.89 7.77
CA LEU A 31 -8.66 2.11 8.73
C LEU A 31 -9.90 1.26 8.43
N GLU A 32 -10.25 1.08 7.16
CA GLU A 32 -11.36 0.21 6.76
C GLU A 32 -11.08 -1.26 7.08
N LEU A 33 -9.88 -1.76 6.81
CA LEU A 33 -9.47 -3.13 7.17
C LEU A 33 -9.50 -3.34 8.69
N LEU A 34 -9.03 -2.37 9.48
CA LEU A 34 -9.13 -2.42 10.93
C LEU A 34 -10.59 -2.42 11.40
N ALA A 35 -11.47 -1.65 10.76
CA ALA A 35 -12.91 -1.63 11.07
C ALA A 35 -13.62 -2.95 10.72
N LEU A 36 -13.06 -3.74 9.81
CA LEU A 36 -13.46 -5.12 9.50
C LEU A 36 -12.85 -6.17 10.45
N GLN A 37 -12.14 -5.73 11.49
CA GLN A 37 -11.44 -6.57 12.46
C GLN A 37 -10.33 -7.44 11.85
N VAL A 38 -9.73 -7.00 10.74
CA VAL A 38 -8.51 -7.63 10.21
C VAL A 38 -7.36 -7.32 11.17
N SER A 39 -6.52 -8.31 11.47
CA SER A 39 -5.41 -8.10 12.40
C SER A 39 -4.37 -7.13 11.81
N PRO A 40 -3.77 -6.24 12.63
CA PRO A 40 -2.75 -5.31 12.14
C PRO A 40 -1.51 -6.03 11.60
N GLU A 41 -1.20 -7.23 12.12
CA GLU A 41 -0.12 -8.07 11.63
C GLU A 41 -0.41 -8.58 10.21
N ASP A 42 -1.63 -9.02 9.94
CA ASP A 42 -2.05 -9.47 8.60
C ASP A 42 -2.04 -8.32 7.59
N ILE A 43 -2.51 -7.13 8.00
CA ILE A 43 -2.45 -5.92 7.17
C ILE A 43 -0.99 -5.61 6.83
N TYR A 44 -0.08 -5.67 7.82
CA TYR A 44 1.35 -5.47 7.59
C TYR A 44 1.93 -6.51 6.62
N ILE A 45 1.64 -7.80 6.81
CA ILE A 45 2.11 -8.87 5.92
C ILE A 45 1.61 -8.63 4.49
N LEU A 46 0.33 -8.28 4.32
CA LEU A 46 -0.25 -7.96 3.02
C LEU A 46 0.45 -6.77 2.35
N LEU A 47 0.61 -5.66 3.07
CA LEU A 47 1.29 -4.45 2.58
C LEU A 47 2.76 -4.73 2.21
N LYS A 48 3.43 -5.59 2.98
CA LYS A 48 4.80 -6.04 2.70
C LYS A 48 4.85 -6.88 1.42
N GLN A 49 3.92 -7.80 1.24
CA GLN A 49 3.86 -8.66 0.04
C GLN A 49 3.55 -7.87 -1.25
N ILE A 50 2.72 -6.83 -1.19
CA ILE A 50 2.47 -5.98 -2.37
C ILE A 50 3.66 -5.08 -2.68
N SER A 51 4.35 -4.57 -1.64
CA SER A 51 5.53 -3.72 -1.80
C SER A 51 6.69 -4.47 -2.47
N THR A 52 6.92 -5.73 -2.10
CA THR A 52 7.99 -6.55 -2.69
C THR A 52 7.69 -6.95 -4.14
N ARG A 53 6.42 -7.18 -4.50
CA ARG A 53 6.02 -7.50 -5.88
C ARG A 53 6.25 -6.34 -6.85
N SER A 54 6.08 -5.09 -6.40
CA SER A 54 6.29 -3.90 -7.25
C SER A 54 7.76 -3.70 -7.65
N SER A 55 8.71 -4.17 -6.84
CA SER A 55 10.15 -4.03 -7.14
C SER A 55 10.66 -5.07 -8.15
N SER A 56 9.95 -6.19 -8.35
CA SER A 56 10.42 -7.29 -9.22
C SER A 56 9.92 -7.21 -10.66
N GLN A 57 9.12 -6.21 -11.03
CA GLN A 57 8.59 -6.07 -12.40
C GLN A 57 9.33 -5.03 -13.27
N GLN A 58 10.36 -4.35 -12.76
CA GLN A 58 11.09 -3.33 -13.54
C GLN A 58 12.36 -3.84 -14.26
N THR A 59 12.67 -5.14 -14.25
CA THR A 59 13.87 -5.67 -14.92
C THR A 59 13.58 -6.83 -15.87
N ILE A 60 12.64 -6.67 -16.81
CA ILE A 60 12.58 -7.50 -18.03
C ILE A 60 12.16 -6.59 -19.19
N ASN A 61 13.00 -5.63 -19.57
CA ASN A 61 12.88 -5.03 -20.89
C ASN A 61 14.23 -4.52 -21.41
N GLU A 62 15.24 -5.39 -21.44
CA GLU A 62 16.42 -5.19 -22.29
C GLU A 62 16.86 -6.53 -22.87
N GLY A 63 16.78 -6.65 -24.20
CA GLY A 63 17.67 -7.50 -24.99
C GLY A 63 17.28 -8.97 -25.19
N ALA A 64 16.27 -9.27 -26.00
CA ALA A 64 16.18 -10.56 -26.69
C ALA A 64 15.30 -10.51 -27.95
N HIS A 65 15.72 -9.77 -28.98
CA HIS A 65 15.38 -10.17 -30.36
C HIS A 65 16.60 -10.89 -30.92
N ILE A 66 16.62 -12.19 -30.64
CA ILE A 66 17.52 -13.19 -31.18
C ILE A 66 17.41 -13.25 -32.71
N SER A 67 18.57 -13.35 -33.36
CA SER A 67 18.73 -13.74 -34.75
C SER A 67 17.96 -15.03 -35.03
N THR A 68 17.13 -15.03 -36.06
CA THR A 68 16.67 -16.26 -36.71
C THR A 68 17.37 -16.36 -38.06
N GLU A 69 18.32 -17.28 -38.08
CA GLU A 69 19.01 -17.82 -39.24
C GLU A 69 18.02 -18.59 -40.13
N LYS A 70 17.99 -18.26 -41.43
CA LYS A 70 17.87 -19.24 -42.52
C LYS A 70 18.34 -18.65 -43.84
#